data_AF-A0A3M6WGY4-F1
#
_entry.id   AF-A0A3M6WGY4-F1
#
_cell.length_a   1.000
_cell.length_b   1.000
_cell.length_c   1.000
_cell.angle_alpha   90.00
_cell.angle_beta   90.00
_cell.angle_gamma   90.00
#
_symmetry.space_group_name_H-M   'P 1'
#
loop_
_entity.id
_entity.type
_entity.pdbx_description
1 polymer ?
#
loop_
_entity_poly.entity_id
_entity_poly.type
_entity_poly.pdbx_seq_one_letter_code
_entity_poly.pdbx_strand_id
1 'polypeptide(L)'
;MNRAIRSFDRPERLWSREQHRALREWRRWIKDWARPSAGTKPMRRAIGILGKIFFLGRLRRCTFAWNQELYGGGIMGFTDPGLTSAHIEMNPEDLHETDGTKDAVTSHIGTLPHEYVHAFIEVYTCGDRCRRLSCAEGHGFHIGKTGHALAWTLLAARVQRTARIVLGLEVKLGVCDGISSEYESQQFMIQRPHWCRLNGIDTTELKEMLVWMPRKRWAGTLLAFGLLS
;
A
#
# COMPACT_ATOMS: atom_id res chain seq x y z
N MET A 1 -10.43 -4.21 7.89
CA MET A 1 -10.16 -3.60 6.57
C MET A 1 -11.30 -2.74 6.01
N ASN A 2 -12.48 -3.29 5.68
CA ASN A 2 -13.59 -2.51 5.07
C ASN A 2 -13.99 -1.24 5.83
N ARG A 3 -13.93 -1.26 7.16
CA ARG A 3 -14.18 -0.07 8.00
C ARG A 3 -13.12 1.03 7.79
N ALA A 4 -11.85 0.66 7.62
CA ALA A 4 -10.78 1.61 7.33
C ALA A 4 -10.98 2.23 5.95
N ILE A 5 -11.16 1.40 4.91
CA ILE A 5 -11.43 1.87 3.54
C ILE A 5 -12.62 2.84 3.52
N ARG A 6 -13.79 2.44 4.03
CA ARG A 6 -14.98 3.30 4.07
C ARG A 6 -14.80 4.61 4.83
N SER A 7 -13.80 4.71 5.71
CA SER A 7 -13.56 5.94 6.46
C SER A 7 -12.94 7.05 5.62
N PHE A 8 -12.15 6.70 4.60
CA PHE A 8 -11.45 7.65 3.73
C PHE A 8 -11.93 7.59 2.27
N ASP A 9 -12.40 6.43 1.79
CA ASP A 9 -12.95 6.22 0.44
C ASP A 9 -14.40 6.69 0.35
N ARG A 10 -14.63 7.93 0.80
CA ARG A 10 -15.90 8.65 0.75
C ARG A 10 -15.58 10.12 0.49
N PRO A 11 -16.54 10.91 -0.04
CA PRO A 11 -16.31 12.33 -0.30
C PRO A 11 -15.70 13.07 0.90
N GLU A 12 -14.68 13.91 0.67
CA GLU A 12 -13.96 14.65 1.71
C GLU A 12 -14.91 15.39 2.67
N ARG A 13 -16.00 15.97 2.16
CA ARG A 13 -17.04 16.64 2.96
C ARG A 13 -17.66 15.77 4.09
N LEU A 14 -17.56 14.44 3.98
CA LEU A 14 -18.07 13.48 4.98
C LEU A 14 -16.98 13.03 5.96
N TRP A 15 -15.75 13.50 5.81
CA TRP A 15 -14.64 13.14 6.68
C TRP A 15 -14.80 13.72 8.08
N SER A 16 -14.16 13.07 9.06
CA SER A 16 -14.17 13.55 10.44
C SER A 16 -13.44 14.89 10.57
N ARG A 17 -13.69 15.61 11.66
CA ARG A 17 -12.92 16.82 12.00
C ARG A 17 -11.42 16.56 12.12
N GLU A 18 -11.06 15.36 12.57
CA GLU A 18 -9.67 14.93 12.72
C GLU A 18 -9.00 14.69 11.37
N GLN A 19 -9.68 14.03 10.42
CA GLN A 19 -9.19 13.86 9.05
C GLN A 19 -8.98 15.21 8.34
N HIS A 20 -9.93 16.15 8.47
CA HIS A 20 -9.76 17.50 7.92
C HIS A 20 -8.59 18.27 8.56
N ARG A 21 -8.38 18.11 9.87
CA ARG A 21 -7.22 18.70 10.56
C ARG A 21 -5.92 18.10 10.04
N ALA A 22 -5.85 16.77 9.92
CA ALA A 22 -4.70 16.07 9.37
C ALA A 22 -4.42 16.48 7.93
N LEU A 23 -5.45 16.69 7.10
CA LEU A 23 -5.28 17.16 5.73
C LEU A 23 -4.69 18.59 5.66
N ARG A 24 -5.08 19.50 6.56
CA ARG A 24 -4.43 20.82 6.67
C ARG A 24 -3.01 20.74 7.21
N GLU A 25 -2.73 19.80 8.11
CA GLU A 25 -1.37 19.52 8.58
C GLU A 25 -0.50 18.96 7.44
N TRP A 26 -1.05 18.06 6.62
CA TRP A 26 -0.40 17.51 5.43
C TRP A 26 0.04 18.62 4.46
N ARG A 27 -0.91 19.48 4.06
CA ARG A 27 -0.67 20.58 3.11
C ARG A 27 0.43 21.56 3.56
N ARG A 28 0.66 21.67 4.87
CA ARG A 28 1.79 22.45 5.42
C ARG A 28 3.06 21.62 5.42
N TRP A 29 2.99 20.41 5.98
CA TRP A 29 4.13 19.52 6.12
C TRP A 29 4.82 19.20 4.80
N ILE A 30 4.07 18.93 3.72
CA ILE A 30 4.65 18.57 2.43
C ILE A 30 5.45 19.71 1.79
N LYS A 31 5.10 20.97 2.08
CA LYS A 31 5.83 22.16 1.60
C LYS A 31 7.18 22.32 2.30
N ASP A 32 7.24 21.91 3.56
CA ASP A 32 8.42 22.03 4.42
C ASP A 32 9.29 20.77 4.40
N TRP A 33 8.94 19.77 3.58
CA TRP A 33 9.66 18.49 3.55
C TRP A 33 11.02 18.64 2.89
N ALA A 34 12.07 18.60 3.70
CA ALA A 34 13.46 18.87 3.29
C ALA A 34 14.29 17.62 2.99
N ARG A 35 13.66 16.50 2.60
CA ARG A 35 14.31 15.20 2.27
C ARG A 35 14.86 14.44 3.50
N PRO A 36 15.38 13.21 3.33
CA PRO A 36 15.87 12.37 4.44
C PRO A 36 16.96 12.98 5.32
N SER A 37 17.75 13.94 4.81
CA SER A 37 18.79 14.66 5.57
C SER A 37 18.23 15.45 6.77
N ALA A 38 16.93 15.75 6.80
CA ALA A 38 16.24 16.34 7.96
C ALA A 38 16.02 15.33 9.12
N GLY A 39 16.54 14.10 9.00
CA GLY A 39 16.44 13.04 9.99
C GLY A 39 15.07 12.34 10.00
N THR A 40 14.78 11.64 11.10
CA THR A 40 13.57 10.78 11.19
C THR A 40 12.32 11.49 11.72
N LYS A 41 12.48 12.66 12.35
CA LYS A 41 11.36 13.40 12.97
C LYS A 41 10.27 13.79 11.95
N PRO A 42 10.59 14.32 10.75
CA PRO A 42 9.56 14.70 9.80
C PRO A 42 8.77 13.49 9.29
N MET A 43 9.42 12.36 9.02
CA MET A 43 8.71 11.14 8.60
C MET A 43 7.79 10.59 9.68
N ARG A 44 8.21 10.60 10.94
CA ARG A 44 7.31 10.26 12.07
C ARG A 44 6.09 11.19 12.15
N ARG A 45 6.25 12.46 11.76
CA ARG A 45 5.12 13.40 11.65
C ARG A 45 4.21 13.05 10.47
N ALA A 46 4.77 12.74 9.30
CA ALA A 46 3.99 12.27 8.14
C ALA A 46 3.19 11.00 8.47
N ILE A 47 3.82 10.02 9.13
CA ILE A 47 3.22 8.82 9.73
C ILE A 47 1.99 9.19 10.56
N GLY A 48 2.12 10.12 11.50
CA GLY A 48 1.00 10.58 12.32
C GLY A 48 -0.13 11.24 11.51
N ILE A 49 0.20 12.02 10.48
CA ILE A 49 -0.77 12.72 9.62
C ILE A 49 -1.52 11.71 8.73
N LEU A 50 -0.80 10.92 7.94
CA LEU A 50 -1.35 9.92 7.03
C LEU A 50 -2.14 8.85 7.80
N GLY A 51 -1.69 8.51 9.02
CA GLY A 51 -2.40 7.59 9.90
C GLY A 51 -3.80 8.09 10.26
N LYS A 52 -3.97 9.39 10.49
CA LYS A 52 -5.30 9.99 10.73
C LYS A 52 -6.16 10.04 9.48
N ILE A 53 -5.55 10.28 8.32
CA ILE A 53 -6.26 10.39 7.03
C ILE A 53 -6.81 9.02 6.61
N PHE A 54 -5.94 8.01 6.51
CA PHE A 54 -6.27 6.72 5.89
C PHE A 54 -6.53 5.59 6.90
N PHE A 55 -6.00 5.68 8.12
CA PHE A 55 -5.95 4.54 9.04
C PHE A 55 -6.57 4.83 10.40
N LEU A 56 -7.55 5.74 10.47
CA LEU A 56 -8.31 6.04 11.70
C LEU A 56 -7.42 6.42 12.92
N GLY A 57 -6.22 6.96 12.67
CA GLY A 57 -5.23 7.29 13.71
C GLY A 57 -4.55 6.07 14.36
N ARG A 58 -4.75 4.86 13.82
CA ARG A 58 -4.34 3.60 14.42
C ARG A 58 -2.83 3.31 14.32
N LEU A 59 -2.12 4.01 13.44
CA LEU A 59 -0.68 3.82 13.23
C LEU A 59 0.21 4.85 13.97
N ARG A 60 -0.36 5.65 14.88
CA ARG A 60 0.41 6.68 15.62
C ARG A 60 1.59 6.16 16.44
N ARG A 61 1.60 4.85 16.74
CA ARG A 61 2.64 4.18 17.53
C ARG A 61 3.74 3.57 16.67
N CYS A 62 3.61 3.62 15.34
CA CYS A 62 4.66 3.12 14.47
C CYS A 62 5.93 3.96 14.63
N THR A 63 7.06 3.28 14.70
CA THR A 63 8.38 3.90 14.74
C THR A 63 8.97 3.93 13.34
N PHE A 64 10.00 4.75 13.15
CA PHE A 64 10.58 4.97 11.83
C PHE A 64 12.09 5.15 11.91
N ALA A 65 12.81 4.54 10.97
CA ALA A 65 14.23 4.73 10.74
C ALA A 65 14.57 4.83 9.25
N TRP A 66 15.68 5.49 8.96
CA TRP A 66 16.32 5.44 7.65
C TRP A 66 17.31 4.28 7.65
N ASN A 67 17.30 3.44 6.62
CA ASN A 67 18.21 2.30 6.47
C ASN A 67 18.76 2.23 5.04
N GLN A 68 20.04 2.53 4.85
CA GLN A 68 20.73 2.50 3.55
C GLN A 68 20.96 1.07 3.03
N GLU A 69 21.00 0.07 3.92
CA GLU A 69 21.27 -1.32 3.53
C GLU A 69 20.15 -1.92 2.68
N LEU A 70 18.93 -1.35 2.76
CA LEU A 70 17.79 -1.74 1.94
C LEU A 70 18.06 -1.59 0.43
N TYR A 71 18.84 -0.57 0.02
CA TYR A 71 19.12 -0.32 -1.40
C TYR A 71 19.90 -1.46 -2.05
N GLY A 72 20.85 -2.06 -1.33
CA GLY A 72 21.65 -3.19 -1.82
C GLY A 72 20.81 -4.43 -2.15
N GLY A 73 19.60 -4.52 -1.60
CA GLY A 73 18.62 -5.56 -1.89
C GLY A 73 17.57 -5.18 -2.93
N GLY A 74 17.59 -3.96 -3.48
CA GLY A 74 16.54 -3.45 -4.37
C GLY A 74 15.21 -3.17 -3.65
N ILE A 75 15.25 -3.03 -2.31
CA ILE A 75 14.08 -2.77 -1.46
C ILE A 75 14.07 -1.29 -1.09
N MET A 76 12.93 -0.62 -1.25
CA MET A 76 12.82 0.82 -0.98
C MET A 76 12.28 1.12 0.42
N GLY A 77 11.48 0.22 0.97
CA GLY A 77 10.92 0.26 2.30
C GLY A 77 10.71 -1.13 2.86
N PHE A 78 10.62 -1.21 4.18
CA PHE A 78 10.34 -2.44 4.88
C PHE A 78 9.51 -2.17 6.13
N THR A 79 8.59 -3.07 6.43
CA THR A 79 7.77 -3.03 7.63
C THR A 79 8.07 -4.24 8.50
N ASP A 80 8.58 -4.00 9.71
CA ASP A 80 8.72 -5.01 10.75
C ASP A 80 7.52 -4.95 11.72
N PRO A 81 6.62 -5.94 11.71
CA PRO A 81 5.42 -5.92 12.51
C PRO A 81 5.67 -6.31 13.97
N GLY A 82 5.36 -5.40 14.89
CA GLY A 82 5.28 -5.70 16.32
C GLY A 82 3.86 -6.05 16.77
N LEU A 83 3.72 -6.40 18.05
CA LEU A 83 2.43 -6.82 18.65
C LEU A 83 1.34 -5.74 18.63
N THR A 84 1.71 -4.47 18.78
CA THR A 84 0.75 -3.35 18.91
C THR A 84 1.14 -2.11 18.09
N SER A 85 2.22 -2.23 17.32
CA SER A 85 2.84 -1.19 16.49
C SER A 85 3.77 -1.87 15.49
N ALA A 86 4.11 -1.20 14.39
CA ALA A 86 5.14 -1.65 13.46
C ALA A 86 6.35 -0.71 13.48
N HIS A 87 7.52 -1.24 13.15
CA HIS A 87 8.68 -0.44 12.79
C HIS A 87 8.74 -0.32 11.27
N ILE A 88 8.94 0.89 10.75
CA ILE A 88 9.07 1.14 9.31
C ILE A 88 10.47 1.64 9.03
N GLU A 89 11.13 0.97 8.11
CA GLU A 89 12.42 1.37 7.58
C GLU A 89 12.25 1.79 6.13
N MET A 90 12.96 2.84 5.74
CA MET A 90 12.99 3.28 4.34
C MET A 90 14.41 3.59 3.94
N ASN A 91 14.71 3.35 2.67
CA ASN A 91 15.97 3.77 2.10
C ASN A 91 16.01 5.30 1.96
N PRO A 92 16.99 6.02 2.55
CA PRO A 92 17.10 7.47 2.38
C PRO A 92 17.58 7.88 0.97
N GLU A 93 18.09 6.94 0.18
CA GLU A 93 18.53 7.14 -1.20
C GLU A 93 17.48 6.65 -2.20
N ASP A 94 16.24 6.50 -1.74
CA ASP A 94 15.15 6.08 -2.59
C ASP A 94 14.83 7.16 -3.64
N LEU A 95 15.29 6.89 -4.87
CA LEU A 95 15.04 7.67 -6.08
C LEU A 95 14.33 6.83 -7.13
N HIS A 96 13.62 5.76 -6.73
CA HIS A 96 12.88 4.95 -7.68
C HIS A 96 11.79 5.82 -8.31
N GLU A 97 11.76 5.81 -9.63
CA GLU A 97 10.82 6.61 -10.37
C GLU A 97 10.32 5.87 -11.59
N THR A 98 9.08 6.16 -11.94
CA THR A 98 8.23 5.36 -12.81
C THR A 98 7.78 6.15 -14.06
N ASP A 99 8.18 7.43 -14.19
CA ASP A 99 7.86 8.32 -15.32
C ASP A 99 9.01 9.28 -15.71
N GLY A 100 10.16 9.24 -15.03
CA GLY A 100 11.42 9.82 -15.51
C GLY A 100 11.77 11.24 -15.03
N THR A 101 11.00 11.84 -14.10
CA THR A 101 11.28 13.15 -13.47
C THR A 101 11.89 13.14 -12.04
N LYS A 102 13.06 12.52 -11.79
CA LYS A 102 13.59 12.10 -10.45
C LYS A 102 13.26 12.99 -9.25
N ASP A 103 12.05 12.90 -8.71
CA ASP A 103 11.64 13.65 -7.52
C ASP A 103 11.61 12.76 -6.28
N ALA A 104 12.67 12.89 -5.49
CA ALA A 104 12.83 12.23 -4.20
C ALA A 104 11.63 12.47 -3.26
N VAL A 105 10.89 13.58 -3.40
CA VAL A 105 9.68 13.80 -2.59
C VAL A 105 8.63 12.75 -2.95
N THR A 106 8.36 12.55 -4.22
CA THR A 106 7.35 11.60 -4.68
C THR A 106 7.74 10.14 -4.37
N SER A 107 9.02 9.76 -4.50
CA SER A 107 9.48 8.39 -4.19
C SER A 107 9.26 8.03 -2.72
N HIS A 108 9.80 8.82 -1.78
CA HIS A 108 9.65 8.53 -0.35
C HIS A 108 8.19 8.63 0.12
N ILE A 109 7.44 9.61 -0.42
CA ILE A 109 6.02 9.77 -0.09
C ILE A 109 5.15 8.71 -0.77
N GLY A 110 5.65 8.01 -1.81
CA GLY A 110 5.02 6.81 -2.37
C GLY A 110 5.33 5.55 -1.56
N THR A 111 6.60 5.38 -1.16
CA THR A 111 7.06 4.25 -0.35
C THR A 111 6.41 4.24 1.04
N LEU A 112 6.28 5.40 1.70
CA LEU A 112 5.73 5.43 3.06
C LEU A 112 4.29 4.88 3.16
N PRO A 113 3.31 5.32 2.34
CA PRO A 113 1.97 4.73 2.31
C PRO A 113 1.96 3.23 1.97
N HIS A 114 2.88 2.75 1.11
CA HIS A 114 3.02 1.31 0.81
C HIS A 114 3.31 0.54 2.10
N GLU A 115 4.36 0.93 2.83
CA GLU A 115 4.73 0.32 4.11
C GLU A 115 3.63 0.50 5.16
N TYR A 116 2.89 1.60 5.10
CA TYR A 116 1.75 1.85 5.98
C TYR A 116 0.58 0.87 5.78
N VAL A 117 0.35 0.44 4.54
CA VAL A 117 -0.65 -0.59 4.26
C VAL A 117 -0.23 -1.92 4.90
N HIS A 118 1.04 -2.31 4.74
CA HIS A 118 1.61 -3.49 5.41
C HIS A 118 1.45 -3.38 6.94
N ALA A 119 1.91 -2.28 7.53
CA ALA A 119 1.83 -2.05 8.97
C ALA A 119 0.40 -2.13 9.51
N PHE A 120 -0.58 -1.58 8.78
CA PHE A 120 -1.98 -1.64 9.18
C PHE A 120 -2.53 -3.07 9.17
N ILE A 121 -2.21 -3.82 8.12
CA ILE A 121 -2.70 -5.19 7.97
C ILE A 121 -2.08 -6.08 9.06
N GLU A 122 -0.77 -6.03 9.24
CA GLU A 122 -0.06 -6.87 10.20
C GLU A 122 -0.48 -6.58 11.66
N VAL A 123 -0.59 -5.31 12.04
CA VAL A 123 -0.93 -4.93 13.43
C VAL A 123 -2.41 -5.18 13.76
N TYR A 124 -3.31 -5.07 12.78
CA TYR A 124 -4.76 -5.07 13.01
C TYR A 124 -5.50 -6.27 12.41
N THR A 125 -4.80 -7.31 11.98
CA THR A 125 -5.39 -8.61 11.62
C THR A 125 -4.96 -9.71 12.58
N CYS A 126 -5.75 -10.79 12.64
CA CYS A 126 -5.54 -11.87 13.60
C CYS A 126 -4.31 -12.74 13.30
N GLY A 127 -3.75 -12.65 12.09
CA GLY A 127 -2.58 -13.41 11.65
C GLY A 127 -2.72 -14.92 11.82
N ASP A 128 -1.58 -15.59 11.87
CA ASP A 128 -1.40 -17.01 12.22
C ASP A 128 -1.72 -17.32 13.70
N ARG A 129 -1.68 -16.31 14.58
CA ARG A 129 -2.00 -16.44 16.02
C ARG A 129 -3.47 -16.69 16.31
N CYS A 130 -4.35 -16.59 15.32
CA CYS A 130 -5.77 -16.84 15.51
C CYS A 130 -6.07 -18.33 15.64
N ARG A 131 -6.65 -18.75 16.76
CA ARG A 131 -7.10 -20.15 16.95
C ARG A 131 -8.32 -20.55 16.11
N ARG A 132 -8.94 -19.61 15.39
CA ARG A 132 -10.10 -19.91 14.53
C ARG A 132 -9.58 -20.43 13.19
N LEU A 133 -9.92 -21.67 12.86
CA LEU A 133 -9.57 -22.31 11.58
C LEU A 133 -9.94 -21.43 10.38
N SER A 134 -11.09 -20.77 10.41
CA SER A 134 -11.49 -19.84 9.34
C SER A 134 -10.62 -18.58 9.19
N CYS A 135 -9.96 -18.09 10.26
CA CYS A 135 -8.95 -17.01 10.13
C CYS A 135 -7.66 -17.56 9.50
N ALA A 136 -7.23 -18.77 9.90
CA ALA A 136 -6.05 -19.42 9.33
C ALA A 136 -6.22 -19.77 7.83
N GLU A 137 -7.37 -20.33 7.46
CA GLU A 137 -7.74 -20.64 6.06
C GLU A 137 -7.86 -19.36 5.22
N GLY A 138 -8.40 -18.29 5.81
CA GLY A 138 -8.52 -16.98 5.18
C GLY A 138 -7.18 -16.25 5.04
N HIS A 139 -6.16 -16.60 5.81
CA HIS A 139 -4.87 -15.89 5.84
C HIS A 139 -4.16 -15.94 4.51
N GLY A 140 -4.04 -17.12 3.89
CA GLY A 140 -3.45 -17.26 2.56
C GLY A 140 -4.19 -16.45 1.49
N PHE A 141 -5.52 -16.31 1.63
CA PHE A 141 -6.34 -15.53 0.71
C PHE A 141 -6.22 -14.02 0.88
N HIS A 142 -6.11 -13.56 2.12
CA HIS A 142 -6.08 -12.13 2.41
C HIS A 142 -4.67 -11.55 2.42
N ILE A 143 -3.69 -12.27 2.97
CA ILE A 143 -2.32 -11.79 3.16
C ILE A 143 -1.41 -12.31 2.02
N GLY A 144 -1.56 -13.58 1.67
CA GLY A 144 -0.72 -14.24 0.68
C GLY A 144 0.67 -14.59 1.21
N LYS A 145 1.56 -14.94 0.28
CA LYS A 145 2.95 -15.31 0.53
C LYS A 145 3.89 -14.12 0.48
N THR A 146 3.60 -13.11 -0.33
CA THR A 146 4.43 -11.89 -0.42
C THR A 146 3.90 -10.73 0.42
N GLY A 147 2.75 -10.89 1.08
CA GLY A 147 2.06 -9.82 1.79
C GLY A 147 1.22 -8.91 0.88
N HIS A 148 1.15 -9.19 -0.43
CA HIS A 148 0.49 -8.35 -1.43
C HIS A 148 -0.82 -8.95 -1.98
N ALA A 149 -1.42 -9.93 -1.28
CA ALA A 149 -2.69 -10.51 -1.71
C ALA A 149 -3.88 -9.57 -1.52
N LEU A 150 -5.09 -10.13 -1.42
CA LEU A 150 -6.34 -9.36 -1.55
C LEU A 150 -6.41 -8.18 -0.57
N ALA A 151 -6.01 -8.38 0.69
CA ALA A 151 -6.12 -7.35 1.71
C ALA A 151 -5.30 -6.12 1.37
N TRP A 152 -4.03 -6.37 1.05
CA TRP A 152 -3.10 -5.34 0.69
C TRP A 152 -3.51 -4.66 -0.60
N THR A 153 -3.84 -5.44 -1.64
CA THR A 153 -4.25 -4.91 -2.96
C THR A 153 -5.43 -3.95 -2.84
N LEU A 154 -6.51 -4.36 -2.14
CA LEU A 154 -7.69 -3.52 -1.99
C LEU A 154 -7.39 -2.25 -1.21
N LEU A 155 -6.63 -2.36 -0.12
CA LEU A 155 -6.32 -1.22 0.74
C LEU A 155 -5.38 -0.24 0.02
N ALA A 156 -4.32 -0.73 -0.61
CA ALA A 156 -3.35 0.05 -1.37
C ALA A 156 -4.01 0.77 -2.56
N ALA A 157 -4.82 0.07 -3.37
CA ALA A 157 -5.51 0.70 -4.50
C ALA A 157 -6.41 1.87 -4.05
N ARG A 158 -7.12 1.70 -2.93
CA ARG A 158 -8.00 2.75 -2.38
C ARG A 158 -7.21 3.90 -1.76
N VAL A 159 -6.10 3.63 -1.06
CA VAL A 159 -5.20 4.67 -0.56
C VAL A 159 -4.61 5.46 -1.73
N GLN A 160 -4.10 4.78 -2.76
CA GLN A 160 -3.53 5.42 -3.96
C GLN A 160 -4.55 6.34 -4.65
N ARG A 161 -5.75 5.83 -4.95
CA ARG A 161 -6.82 6.62 -5.56
C ARG A 161 -7.19 7.83 -4.70
N THR A 162 -7.33 7.64 -3.41
CA THR A 162 -7.74 8.71 -2.48
C THR A 162 -6.62 9.74 -2.32
N ALA A 163 -5.36 9.32 -2.24
CA ALA A 163 -4.20 10.20 -2.17
C ALA A 163 -4.15 11.16 -3.36
N ARG A 164 -4.39 10.67 -4.59
CA ARG A 164 -4.50 11.50 -5.78
C ARG A 164 -5.56 12.58 -5.64
N ILE A 165 -6.75 12.22 -5.14
CA ILE A 165 -7.89 13.14 -5.04
C ILE A 165 -7.68 14.18 -3.94
N VAL A 166 -7.27 13.77 -2.75
CA VAL A 166 -7.32 14.63 -1.54
C VAL A 166 -5.98 15.26 -1.21
N LEU A 167 -4.88 14.57 -1.49
CA LEU A 167 -3.52 15.07 -1.25
C LEU A 167 -2.97 15.79 -2.49
N GLY A 168 -3.57 15.57 -3.67
CA GLY A 168 -3.06 16.09 -4.94
C GLY A 168 -1.74 15.44 -5.35
N LEU A 169 -1.50 14.19 -4.91
CA LEU A 169 -0.25 13.48 -5.14
C LEU A 169 -0.48 12.21 -5.97
N GLU A 170 0.28 12.07 -7.03
CA GLU A 170 0.31 10.87 -7.85
C GLU A 170 1.33 9.87 -7.28
N VAL A 171 0.96 9.27 -6.15
CA VAL A 171 1.78 8.20 -5.54
C VAL A 171 1.54 6.87 -6.28
N LYS A 172 2.61 6.12 -6.54
CA LYS A 172 2.52 4.75 -7.05
C LYS A 172 2.88 3.79 -5.92
N LEU A 173 1.90 3.07 -5.40
CA LEU A 173 2.11 2.13 -4.30
C LEU A 173 2.56 0.75 -4.80
N GLY A 174 2.86 0.59 -6.09
CA GLY A 174 3.26 -0.71 -6.66
C GLY A 174 2.14 -1.74 -6.67
N VAL A 175 0.87 -1.34 -6.79
CA VAL A 175 -0.27 -2.28 -6.71
C VAL A 175 -0.16 -3.40 -7.76
N CYS A 176 0.18 -3.05 -9.00
CA CYS A 176 0.38 -4.03 -10.07
C CYS A 176 1.58 -4.95 -9.80
N ASP A 177 2.69 -4.39 -9.31
CA ASP A 177 3.91 -5.17 -9.01
C ASP A 177 3.69 -6.13 -7.84
N GLY A 178 2.96 -5.69 -6.81
CA GLY A 178 2.55 -6.52 -5.68
C GLY A 178 1.63 -7.67 -6.11
N ILE A 179 0.60 -7.37 -6.92
CA ILE A 179 -0.27 -8.39 -7.53
C ILE A 179 0.57 -9.38 -8.35
N SER A 180 1.54 -8.88 -9.12
CA SER A 180 2.38 -9.72 -9.97
C SER A 180 3.22 -10.68 -9.14
N SER A 181 3.91 -10.14 -8.13
CA SER A 181 4.76 -10.88 -7.21
C SER A 181 3.98 -11.95 -6.45
N GLU A 182 2.77 -11.60 -6.00
CA GLU A 182 1.89 -12.53 -5.29
C GLU A 182 1.47 -13.69 -6.18
N TYR A 183 1.10 -13.41 -7.43
CA TYR A 183 0.78 -14.45 -8.39
C TYR A 183 1.97 -15.35 -8.72
N GLU A 184 3.14 -14.77 -9.00
CA GLU A 184 4.35 -15.56 -9.28
C GLU A 184 4.66 -16.51 -8.10
N SER A 185 4.42 -16.06 -6.88
CA SER A 185 4.75 -16.81 -5.67
C SER A 185 3.80 -17.96 -5.31
N GLN A 186 2.51 -17.88 -5.70
CA GLN A 186 1.49 -18.86 -5.27
C GLN A 186 0.38 -19.17 -6.31
N GLN A 187 0.46 -18.65 -7.54
CA GLN A 187 -0.55 -18.83 -8.62
C GLN A 187 -1.99 -18.47 -8.22
N PHE A 188 -2.12 -17.72 -7.13
CA PHE A 188 -3.30 -17.69 -6.30
C PHE A 188 -4.48 -16.93 -6.91
N MET A 189 -4.18 -15.87 -7.65
CA MET A 189 -5.21 -14.98 -8.20
C MET A 189 -5.86 -15.50 -9.49
N ILE A 190 -5.27 -16.49 -10.17
CA ILE A 190 -5.86 -17.07 -11.39
C ILE A 190 -6.93 -18.08 -11.09
N GLN A 191 -6.78 -18.88 -10.03
CA GLN A 191 -7.70 -19.98 -9.77
C GLN A 191 -9.05 -19.53 -9.16
N ARG A 192 -9.27 -18.22 -8.95
CA ARG A 192 -10.50 -17.68 -8.37
C ARG A 192 -11.16 -16.61 -9.28
N PRO A 193 -11.84 -17.00 -10.36
CA PRO A 193 -12.52 -16.10 -11.32
C PRO A 193 -13.61 -15.18 -10.73
N HIS A 194 -13.92 -15.31 -9.43
CA HIS A 194 -14.84 -14.42 -8.69
C HIS A 194 -14.16 -13.17 -8.10
N TRP A 195 -12.83 -13.08 -8.17
CA TRP A 195 -12.01 -12.05 -7.53
C TRP A 195 -12.34 -10.61 -7.96
N CYS A 196 -12.49 -10.35 -9.26
CA CYS A 196 -12.86 -9.02 -9.79
C CYS A 196 -14.28 -8.64 -9.37
N ARG A 197 -15.21 -9.59 -9.53
CA ARG A 197 -16.64 -9.41 -9.25
C ARG A 197 -16.94 -9.12 -7.78
N LEU A 198 -16.25 -9.80 -6.85
CA LEU A 198 -16.52 -9.65 -5.41
C LEU A 198 -16.05 -8.31 -4.83
N ASN A 199 -15.19 -7.56 -5.54
CA ASN A 199 -14.54 -6.38 -5.00
C ASN A 199 -14.84 -5.08 -5.75
N GLY A 200 -15.74 -5.13 -6.74
CA GLY A 200 -16.13 -3.94 -7.52
C GLY A 200 -14.95 -3.30 -8.26
N ILE A 201 -13.92 -4.09 -8.55
CA ILE A 201 -12.86 -3.71 -9.49
C ILE A 201 -13.47 -3.98 -10.86
N ASP A 202 -13.64 -2.93 -11.66
CA ASP A 202 -14.12 -3.10 -13.02
C ASP A 202 -13.16 -4.07 -13.74
N THR A 203 -13.74 -5.07 -14.41
CA THR A 203 -12.97 -5.97 -15.26
C THR A 203 -12.14 -5.23 -16.30
N THR A 204 -12.54 -4.03 -16.72
CA THR A 204 -11.74 -3.14 -17.57
C THR A 204 -10.52 -2.60 -16.83
N GLU A 205 -10.70 -2.09 -15.60
CA GLU A 205 -9.62 -1.56 -14.76
C GLU A 205 -8.59 -2.66 -14.41
N LEU A 206 -9.04 -3.90 -14.12
CA LEU A 206 -8.12 -5.01 -13.96
C LEU A 206 -7.41 -5.39 -15.27
N LYS A 207 -8.12 -5.43 -16.41
CA LYS A 207 -7.49 -5.73 -17.71
C LYS A 207 -6.45 -4.69 -18.07
N GLU A 208 -6.74 -3.41 -17.85
CA GLU A 208 -5.79 -2.32 -18.00
C GLU A 208 -4.58 -2.53 -17.08
N MET A 209 -4.78 -2.82 -15.79
CA MET A 209 -3.69 -3.12 -14.84
C MET A 209 -2.83 -4.32 -15.27
N LEU A 210 -3.44 -5.37 -15.82
CA LEU A 210 -2.74 -6.57 -16.31
C LEU A 210 -2.00 -6.33 -17.64
N VAL A 211 -2.46 -5.40 -18.49
CA VAL A 211 -1.82 -5.07 -19.77
C VAL A 211 -0.46 -4.38 -19.58
N TRP A 212 -0.26 -3.66 -18.47
CA TRP A 212 1.02 -3.04 -18.12
C TRP A 212 2.05 -4.01 -17.53
N MET A 213 1.67 -5.26 -17.23
CA MET A 213 2.60 -6.27 -16.76
C MET A 213 3.43 -6.81 -17.95
N PRO A 214 4.77 -6.95 -17.82
CA PRO A 214 5.61 -7.43 -18.91
C PRO A 214 5.12 -8.79 -19.45
N ARG A 215 4.72 -8.84 -20.73
CA ARG A 215 4.19 -10.04 -21.42
C ARG A 215 5.06 -11.29 -21.25
N LYS A 216 6.38 -11.13 -21.06
CA LYS A 216 7.33 -12.24 -20.83
C LYS A 216 7.08 -13.02 -19.52
N ARG A 217 6.32 -12.50 -18.56
CA ARG A 217 6.03 -13.19 -17.30
C ARG A 217 4.64 -13.87 -17.23
N TRP A 218 3.78 -13.70 -18.23
CA TRP A 218 2.33 -14.01 -18.10
C TRP A 218 1.66 -14.68 -19.32
N ALA A 219 2.42 -15.20 -20.29
CA ALA A 219 1.85 -15.82 -21.49
C ALA A 219 0.85 -16.96 -21.19
N GLY A 220 1.01 -17.69 -20.07
CA GLY A 220 0.05 -18.72 -19.64
C GLY A 220 -1.25 -18.18 -19.02
N THR A 221 -1.24 -16.95 -18.51
CA THR A 221 -2.36 -16.37 -17.74
C THR A 221 -3.45 -15.78 -18.63
N LEU A 222 -3.08 -15.09 -19.71
CA LEU A 222 -4.04 -14.45 -20.60
C LEU A 222 -4.91 -15.48 -21.35
N LEU A 223 -4.36 -16.69 -21.57
CA LEU A 223 -5.09 -17.85 -22.07
C LEU A 223 -6.14 -18.36 -21.07
N ALA A 224 -5.80 -18.42 -19.77
CA ALA A 224 -6.73 -18.86 -18.71
C ALA A 224 -7.92 -17.90 -18.48
N PHE A 225 -7.77 -16.62 -18.86
CA PHE A 225 -8.83 -15.62 -18.78
C PHE A 225 -9.56 -15.35 -20.11
N GLY A 226 -9.21 -16.02 -21.21
CA GLY A 226 -9.79 -15.78 -22.53
C GLY A 226 -9.54 -14.36 -23.08
N LEU A 227 -8.40 -13.76 -22.73
CA LEU A 227 -8.04 -12.37 -23.05
C LEU A 227 -7.09 -12.22 -24.24
N LEU A 228 -6.61 -13.34 -24.79
CA LEU A 228 -5.98 -13.39 -26.10
C LEU A 228 -6.85 -14.27 -26.99
N SER A 229 -7.42 -13.65 -28.03
CA SER A 229 -8.00 -14.31 -29.20
C SER A 229 -7.03 -14.15 -30.36
#